data_AF-Q9F5K0-F1
#
_entry.id   AF-Q9F5K0-F1
#
_cell.length_a   1.000
_cell.length_b   1.000
_cell.length_c   1.000
_cell.angle_alpha   90.00
_cell.angle_beta   90.00
_cell.angle_gamma   90.00
#
_symmetry.space_group_name_H-M   'P 1'
#
loop_
_entity.id
_entity.type
_entity.pdbx_description
1 polymer ?
#
loop_
_entity_poly.entity_id
_entity_poly.type
_entity_poly.pdbx_seq_one_letter_code
_entity_poly.pdbx_strand_id
1 'polypeptide(L)'
;MVRKFNVLAMVMQSFTITCLVTVIWALVGYSLSFTAASDAADAKEFIGGFSRVLLAGMDPTGTHALAPTIPEPVFMMYQMTFAIITPALITGAFADRMKFSAMLIFITLWSLVVYAPVAHTVWHPNGFMGKLGVL
;
A
#
# COMPACT_ATOMS: atom_id res chain seq x y z
N MET A 1 -18.97 1.91 -16.42
CA MET A 1 -19.93 0.80 -16.27
C MET A 1 -19.65 -0.25 -17.32
N VAL A 2 -19.30 -1.47 -16.89
CA VAL A 2 -18.83 -2.57 -17.75
C VAL A 2 -20.01 -3.33 -18.38
N ARG A 3 -19.85 -3.79 -19.63
CA ARG A 3 -20.88 -4.60 -20.32
C ARG A 3 -21.02 -5.95 -19.59
N LYS A 4 -22.24 -6.49 -19.46
CA LYS A 4 -22.52 -7.75 -18.71
C LYS A 4 -21.60 -8.92 -19.06
N PHE A 5 -21.12 -8.99 -20.31
CA PHE A 5 -20.21 -10.03 -20.78
C PHE A 5 -18.82 -10.02 -20.10
N ASN A 6 -18.37 -8.88 -19.58
CA ASN A 6 -17.01 -8.71 -19.04
C ASN A 6 -16.98 -8.68 -17.49
N VAL A 7 -18.12 -8.94 -16.83
CA VAL A 7 -18.22 -8.94 -15.37
C VAL A 7 -17.32 -10.00 -14.75
N LEU A 8 -17.26 -11.21 -15.34
CA LEU A 8 -16.40 -12.28 -14.85
C LEU A 8 -14.92 -11.89 -14.86
N ALA A 9 -14.46 -11.28 -15.96
CA ALA A 9 -13.08 -10.81 -16.08
C ALA A 9 -12.77 -9.73 -15.03
N MET A 10 -13.70 -8.80 -14.81
CA MET A 10 -13.53 -7.74 -13.82
C MET A 10 -13.46 -8.27 -12.39
N VAL A 11 -14.32 -9.23 -12.02
CA VAL A 11 -14.28 -9.87 -10.70
C VAL A 11 -12.96 -10.62 -10.49
N MET A 12 -12.50 -11.35 -11.51
CA MET A 12 -11.20 -12.06 -11.47
C MET A 12 -10.02 -11.10 -11.31
N GLN A 13 -10.02 -9.96 -12.02
CA GLN A 13 -8.98 -8.94 -11.87
C GLN A 13 -8.98 -8.32 -10.47
N SER A 14 -10.16 -7.98 -9.94
CA SER A 14 -10.28 -7.45 -8.57
C SER A 14 -9.77 -8.45 -7.53
N PHE A 15 -10.17 -9.72 -7.62
CA PHE A 15 -9.69 -10.76 -6.70
C PHE A 15 -8.17 -10.96 -6.80
N THR A 16 -7.64 -10.99 -8.03
CA THR A 16 -6.19 -11.11 -8.27
C THR A 16 -5.43 -9.96 -7.63
N ILE A 17 -5.91 -8.72 -7.77
CA ILE A 17 -5.27 -7.54 -7.18
C ILE A 17 -5.31 -7.59 -5.67
N THR A 18 -6.43 -7.99 -5.09
CA THR A 18 -6.54 -8.21 -3.64
C THR A 18 -5.43 -9.15 -3.17
N CYS A 19 -5.27 -10.33 -3.80
CA CYS A 19 -4.22 -11.28 -3.44
C CYS A 19 -2.81 -10.72 -3.64
N LEU A 20 -2.54 -10.13 -4.81
CA LEU A 20 -1.23 -9.58 -5.17
C LEU A 20 -0.79 -8.48 -4.18
N VAL A 21 -1.66 -7.51 -3.94
CA VAL A 21 -1.35 -6.37 -3.07
C VAL A 21 -1.25 -6.79 -1.62
N THR A 22 -2.06 -7.74 -1.16
CA THR A 22 -1.93 -8.33 0.20
C THR A 22 -0.53 -8.86 0.44
N VAL A 23 0.00 -9.63 -0.52
CA VAL A 23 1.36 -10.19 -0.43
C VAL A 23 2.40 -9.08 -0.45
N ILE A 24 2.34 -8.16 -1.43
CA ILE A 24 3.31 -7.05 -1.54
C ILE A 24 3.32 -6.18 -0.28
N TRP A 25 2.13 -5.90 0.26
CA TRP A 25 1.95 -5.09 1.46
C TRP A 25 2.63 -5.72 2.67
N ALA A 26 2.37 -7.02 2.92
CA ALA A 26 2.96 -7.75 4.02
C ALA A 26 4.49 -7.91 3.87
N LEU A 27 4.98 -8.11 2.65
CA LEU A 27 6.41 -8.31 2.42
C LEU A 27 7.23 -7.02 2.56
N VAL A 28 6.72 -5.89 2.07
CA VAL A 28 7.52 -4.64 2.02
C VAL A 28 6.68 -3.36 2.04
N GLY A 29 5.47 -3.35 1.49
CA GLY A 29 4.67 -2.13 1.34
C GLY A 29 4.33 -1.45 2.66
N TYR A 30 4.01 -2.23 3.70
CA TYR A 30 3.79 -1.71 5.04
C TYR A 30 5.03 -1.00 5.60
N SER A 31 6.20 -1.63 5.45
CA SER A 31 7.47 -1.06 5.91
C SER A 31 7.75 0.29 5.24
N LEU A 32 7.66 0.34 3.91
CA LEU A 32 7.91 1.56 3.14
C LEU A 32 6.93 2.69 3.44
N SER A 33 5.72 2.37 3.91
CA SER A 33 4.69 3.38 4.20
C SER A 33 4.79 3.90 5.63
N PHE A 34 4.98 3.02 6.62
CA PHE A 34 4.77 3.35 8.04
C PHE A 34 6.00 3.23 8.93
N THR A 35 7.18 2.96 8.38
CA THR A 35 8.43 2.96 9.16
C THR A 35 9.29 4.18 8.87
N ALA A 36 10.16 4.54 9.80
CA ALA A 36 11.13 5.61 9.59
C ALA A 36 12.24 5.17 8.61
N ALA A 37 12.59 6.03 7.66
CA ALA A 37 13.71 5.78 6.74
C ALA A 37 15.06 5.87 7.45
N SER A 38 15.99 4.98 7.11
CA SER A 38 17.36 4.99 7.61
C SER A 38 18.20 6.08 6.94
N ASP A 39 18.86 6.91 7.75
CA ASP A 39 20.06 7.74 7.53
C ASP A 39 20.16 8.70 6.33
N ALA A 40 19.30 8.65 5.32
CA ALA A 40 19.24 9.65 4.26
C ALA A 40 18.33 10.82 4.66
N ALA A 41 18.91 11.97 5.03
CA ALA A 41 18.17 13.12 5.55
C ALA A 41 17.02 13.60 4.63
N ASP A 42 17.22 13.58 3.31
CA ASP A 42 16.27 14.12 2.33
C ASP A 42 15.19 13.10 1.90
N ALA A 43 15.48 11.79 1.99
CA ALA A 43 14.54 10.74 1.57
C ALA A 43 13.49 10.42 2.65
N LYS A 44 13.75 10.80 3.91
CA LYS A 44 12.90 10.51 5.08
C LYS A 44 11.49 11.07 5.01
N GLU A 45 11.26 12.06 4.16
CA GLU A 45 9.93 12.69 4.02
C GLU A 45 9.09 12.03 2.92
N PHE A 46 9.73 11.32 2.00
CA PHE A 46 9.09 10.77 0.80
C PHE A 46 8.87 9.26 0.86
N ILE A 47 9.72 8.53 1.58
CA ILE A 47 9.61 7.08 1.69
C ILE A 47 10.06 6.63 3.08
N GLY A 48 9.44 5.58 3.58
CA GLY A 48 9.81 4.94 4.83
C GLY A 48 11.04 4.03 4.70
N GLY A 49 11.29 3.26 5.75
CA GLY A 49 12.42 2.35 5.85
C GLY A 49 12.09 0.88 5.58
N PHE A 50 13.09 0.03 5.86
CA PHE A 50 13.02 -1.42 5.68
C PHE A 50 12.93 -2.20 7.01
N SER A 51 12.69 -1.52 8.14
CA SER A 51 12.70 -2.15 9.47
C SER A 51 11.56 -3.13 9.71
N ARG A 52 10.49 -3.08 8.91
CA ARG A 52 9.34 -3.99 8.96
C ARG A 52 9.20 -4.84 7.69
N VAL A 53 10.27 -4.99 6.90
CA VAL A 53 10.28 -5.93 5.76
C VAL A 53 10.01 -7.34 6.28
N LEU A 54 9.14 -8.08 5.58
CA LEU A 54 8.61 -9.38 6.00
C LEU A 54 7.97 -9.35 7.41
N LEU A 55 7.48 -8.19 7.83
CA LEU A 55 6.95 -7.95 9.18
C LEU A 55 7.98 -8.19 10.30
N ALA A 56 9.27 -8.07 9.97
CA ALA A 56 10.36 -8.28 10.92
C ALA A 56 10.23 -7.37 12.15
N GLY A 57 10.38 -7.96 13.33
CA GLY A 57 10.34 -7.23 14.61
C GLY A 57 8.97 -6.62 14.96
N MET A 58 7.90 -6.98 14.26
CA MET A 58 6.53 -6.60 14.63
C MET A 58 6.11 -7.35 15.89
N ASP A 59 5.72 -6.60 16.92
CA ASP A 59 5.18 -7.16 18.16
C ASP A 59 3.66 -7.30 18.02
N PRO A 60 3.09 -8.51 18.17
CA PRO A 60 1.65 -8.71 18.11
C PRO A 60 0.84 -7.93 19.16
N THR A 61 1.47 -7.56 20.27
CA THR A 61 0.86 -6.81 21.38
C THR A 61 1.28 -5.34 21.41
N GLY A 62 2.36 -5.01 20.69
CA GLY A 62 2.83 -3.65 20.53
C GLY A 62 1.86 -2.81 19.71
N THR A 63 1.88 -1.49 19.92
CA THR A 63 1.02 -0.55 19.18
C THR A 63 1.87 0.33 18.27
N HIS A 64 1.26 0.79 17.18
CA HIS A 64 1.91 1.73 16.28
C HIS A 64 1.78 3.16 16.82
N ALA A 65 2.78 4.01 16.62
CA ALA A 65 2.75 5.40 17.13
C ALA A 65 1.54 6.22 16.62
N LEU A 66 1.08 5.94 15.39
CA LEU A 66 -0.11 6.56 14.79
C LEU A 66 -1.43 6.01 15.33
N ALA A 67 -1.42 4.85 16.00
CA ALA A 67 -2.60 4.17 16.51
C ALA A 67 -2.27 3.54 17.89
N PRO A 68 -2.04 4.37 18.92
CA PRO A 68 -1.47 3.91 20.20
C PRO A 68 -2.39 2.98 20.99
N THR A 69 -3.67 2.89 20.62
CA THR A 69 -4.68 2.03 21.24
C THR A 69 -4.95 0.74 20.45
N ILE A 70 -4.32 0.56 19.29
CA ILE A 70 -4.57 -0.55 18.37
C ILE A 70 -3.27 -1.35 18.19
N PRO A 71 -3.30 -2.68 18.31
CA PRO A 71 -2.13 -3.51 18.02
C PRO A 71 -1.59 -3.26 16.60
N GLU A 72 -0.26 -3.22 16.46
CA GLU A 72 0.42 -2.95 15.18
C GLU A 72 -0.05 -3.87 14.04
N PRO A 73 -0.27 -5.19 14.24
CA PRO A 73 -0.79 -6.05 13.18
C PRO A 73 -2.19 -5.65 12.70
N VAL A 74 -3.06 -5.20 13.62
CA VAL A 74 -4.41 -4.75 13.28
C VAL A 74 -4.35 -3.45 12.50
N PHE A 75 -3.45 -2.54 12.88
CA PHE A 75 -3.19 -1.33 12.10
C PHE A 75 -2.64 -1.65 10.70
N MET A 76 -1.73 -2.62 10.58
CA MET A 76 -1.20 -3.09 9.28
C MET A 76 -2.30 -3.65 8.39
N MET A 77 -3.20 -4.47 8.94
CA MET A 77 -4.35 -5.02 8.21
C MET A 77 -5.36 -3.94 7.82
N TYR A 78 -5.63 -2.96 8.69
CA TYR A 78 -6.50 -1.83 8.38
C TYR A 78 -5.94 -1.04 7.20
N GLN A 79 -4.66 -0.67 7.23
CA GLN A 79 -4.01 0.06 6.15
C GLN A 79 -3.93 -0.74 4.84
N MET A 80 -3.80 -2.07 4.92
CA MET A 80 -3.84 -2.95 3.76
C MET A 80 -5.14 -2.79 2.96
N THR A 81 -6.27 -2.50 3.61
CA THR A 81 -7.54 -2.30 2.89
C THR A 81 -7.49 -1.10 1.94
N PHE A 82 -6.83 -0.01 2.35
CA PHE A 82 -6.58 1.16 1.50
C PHE A 82 -5.57 0.82 0.40
N ALA A 83 -4.54 0.06 0.73
CA ALA A 83 -3.56 -0.39 -0.26
C ALA A 83 -4.20 -1.22 -1.37
N ILE A 84 -5.20 -2.06 -1.04
CA ILE A 84 -5.91 -2.91 -2.00
C ILE A 84 -6.92 -2.13 -2.85
N ILE A 85 -7.74 -1.26 -2.23
CA ILE A 85 -8.84 -0.59 -2.96
C ILE A 85 -8.30 0.38 -4.02
N THR A 86 -7.17 1.03 -3.76
CA THR A 86 -6.61 2.05 -4.67
C THR A 86 -6.26 1.50 -6.06
N PRO A 87 -5.45 0.43 -6.21
CA PRO A 87 -5.20 -0.20 -7.50
C PRO A 87 -6.43 -0.91 -8.09
N ALA A 88 -7.34 -1.39 -7.25
CA ALA A 88 -8.62 -1.96 -7.72
C ALA A 88 -9.52 -0.90 -8.39
N LEU A 89 -9.41 0.38 -8.03
CA LEU A 89 -10.08 1.47 -8.76
C LEU A 89 -9.40 1.76 -10.11
N ILE A 90 -8.08 1.59 -10.21
CA ILE A 90 -7.33 1.81 -11.46
C ILE A 90 -7.72 0.81 -12.55
N THR A 91 -8.04 -0.44 -12.19
CA THR A 91 -8.48 -1.43 -13.20
C THR A 91 -9.77 -1.05 -13.90
N GLY A 92 -10.64 -0.28 -13.23
CA GLY A 92 -11.82 0.30 -13.87
C GLY A 92 -11.49 1.21 -15.06
N ALA A 93 -10.32 1.86 -15.06
CA ALA A 93 -9.88 2.76 -16.13
C ALA A 93 -9.36 2.02 -17.38
N PHE A 94 -8.78 0.83 -17.22
CA PHE A 94 -8.23 0.02 -18.31
C PHE A 94 -9.00 -1.27 -18.58
N ALA A 95 -10.22 -1.39 -18.05
CA ALA A 95 -11.07 -2.56 -18.19
C ALA A 95 -11.11 -3.04 -19.64
N ASP A 96 -10.72 -4.30 -19.84
CA ASP A 96 -10.69 -5.02 -21.13
C ASP A 96 -9.66 -4.52 -22.18
N ARG A 97 -8.69 -3.68 -21.80
CA ARG A 97 -7.68 -3.13 -22.74
C ARG A 97 -6.23 -3.51 -22.41
N MET A 98 -5.99 -4.11 -21.25
CA MET A 98 -4.64 -4.47 -20.78
C MET A 98 -4.49 -5.99 -20.65
N LYS A 99 -3.33 -6.52 -21.05
CA LYS A 99 -2.97 -7.93 -20.82
C LYS A 99 -2.85 -8.19 -19.32
N PHE A 100 -3.28 -9.37 -18.88
CA PHE A 100 -3.24 -9.75 -17.47
C PHE A 100 -1.83 -9.68 -16.86
N SER A 101 -0.79 -10.15 -17.57
CA SER A 101 0.59 -10.05 -17.12
C SER A 101 1.08 -8.61 -16.98
N ALA A 102 0.69 -7.73 -17.91
CA ALA A 102 0.99 -6.31 -17.84
C ALA A 102 0.31 -5.65 -16.63
N MET A 103 -0.93 -6.04 -16.33
CA MET A 103 -1.64 -5.59 -15.12
C MET A 103 -0.90 -5.98 -13.85
N LEU A 104 -0.44 -7.23 -13.72
CA LEU A 104 0.30 -7.69 -12.52
C LEU A 104 1.57 -6.87 -12.30
N ILE A 105 2.37 -6.66 -13.35
CA ILE A 105 3.61 -5.88 -13.27
C ILE A 105 3.30 -4.43 -12.92
N PHE A 106 2.31 -3.83 -13.60
CA PHE A 106 1.90 -2.46 -13.37
C PHE A 106 1.44 -2.24 -11.92
N ILE A 107 0.53 -3.07 -11.40
CA ILE A 107 0.05 -2.95 -10.02
C ILE A 107 1.17 -3.18 -9.01
N THR A 108 2.09 -4.11 -9.28
CA THR A 108 3.25 -4.35 -8.40
C THR A 108 4.13 -3.11 -8.29
N LEU A 109 4.55 -2.54 -9.43
CA LEU A 109 5.38 -1.34 -9.45
C LEU A 109 4.64 -0.13 -8.89
N TRP A 110 3.37 0.04 -9.24
CA TRP A 110 2.55 1.14 -8.76
C TRP A 110 2.37 1.09 -7.23
N SER A 111 2.16 -0.10 -6.65
CA SER A 111 2.01 -0.27 -5.20
C SER A 111 3.27 0.13 -4.43
N LEU A 112 4.46 -0.12 -5.01
CA LEU A 112 5.74 0.14 -4.36
C LEU A 112 6.30 1.54 -4.61
N VAL A 113 6.16 2.04 -5.85
CA VAL A 113 6.81 3.28 -6.29
C VAL A 113 5.88 4.48 -6.22
N VAL A 114 4.56 4.25 -6.21
CA VAL A 114 3.56 5.33 -6.14
C VAL A 114 2.81 5.27 -4.83
N TYR A 115 2.12 4.16 -4.53
CA TYR A 115 1.25 4.09 -3.37
C TYR A 115 2.02 4.21 -2.06
N ALA A 116 3.05 3.39 -1.83
CA ALA A 116 3.77 3.41 -0.56
C ALA A 116 4.45 4.77 -0.27
N PRO A 117 5.13 5.45 -1.23
CA PRO A 117 5.64 6.80 -1.02
C PRO A 117 4.54 7.83 -0.74
N VAL A 118 3.42 7.79 -1.48
CA VAL A 118 2.30 8.71 -1.22
C VAL A 118 1.72 8.47 0.17
N ALA A 119 1.47 7.22 0.55
CA ALA A 119 1.01 6.85 1.90
C ALA A 119 1.97 7.35 2.98
N HIS A 120 3.28 7.22 2.76
CA HIS A 120 4.29 7.76 3.68
C HIS A 120 4.21 9.28 3.79
N THR A 121 4.23 10.00 2.66
CA THR A 121 4.22 11.47 2.66
C THR A 121 3.00 12.06 3.34
N VAL A 122 1.84 11.40 3.21
CA VAL A 122 0.54 11.89 3.72
C VAL A 122 0.31 11.47 5.17
N TRP A 123 0.50 10.19 5.51
CA TRP A 123 0.06 9.66 6.79
C TRP A 123 1.17 9.48 7.83
N HIS A 124 2.43 9.43 7.42
CA HIS A 124 3.51 9.34 8.38
C HIS A 124 3.78 10.71 9.03
N PRO A 125 4.02 10.80 10.35
CA PRO A 125 4.24 12.10 11.02
C PRO A 125 5.46 12.86 10.49
N ASN A 126 6.46 12.11 10.02
CA ASN A 126 7.66 12.68 9.38
C ASN A 126 7.54 12.78 7.85
N GLY A 127 6.40 12.39 7.27
CA GLY A 127 6.14 12.52 5.84
C GLY A 127 6.01 14.00 5.45
N PHE A 128 6.36 14.33 4.21
CA PHE A 128 6.36 15.70 3.72
C PHE A 128 5.03 16.43 3.96
N MET A 129 3.90 15.83 3.57
CA MET A 129 2.57 16.45 3.74
C MET A 129 2.09 16.40 5.19
N GLY A 130 2.45 15.33 5.92
CA GLY A 130 2.20 15.22 7.36
C GLY A 130 2.85 16.36 8.15
N LYS A 131 4.10 16.73 7.82
CA LYS A 131 4.81 17.88 8.41
C LYS A 131 4.17 19.22 8.08
N LEU A 132 3.60 19.35 6.88
CA LEU A 132 2.89 20.56 6.45
C LEU A 132 1.52 20.71 7.13
N GLY A 133 1.05 19.70 7.87
CA GLY A 133 -0.24 19.72 8.54
C GLY A 133 -1.43 19.61 7.58
N VAL A 134 -1.23 18.98 6.42
CA VAL A 134 -2.31 18.70 5.46
C VAL A 134 -3.29 17.70 6.09
N LEU A 135 -4.59 18.03 6.05
CA LEU A 135 -5.70 17.23 6.57
C LEU A 135 -6.39 16.42 5.47
#